data_AF-A0A938B3R5-F1
#
_entry.id   AF-A0A938B3R5-F1
#
_cell.length_a   1.000
_cell.length_b   1.000
_cell.length_c   1.000
_cell.angle_alpha   90.00
_cell.angle_beta   90.00
_cell.angle_gamma   90.00
#
_symmetry.space_group_name_H-M   'P 1'
#
loop_
_entity.id
_entity.type
_entity.pdbx_description
1 polymer ?
#
loop_
_entity_poly.entity_id
_entity_poly.type
_entity_poly.pdbx_seq_one_letter_code
_entity_poly.pdbx_strand_id
1 'polypeptide(L)' 'MPPPIMLMGCSSDAGKSFLVTALCRHLANRGRRVAPFKAQNMSNNAAVTPDGAEIGRAQYLQALAARV' A
#
# COMPACT_ATOMS: atom_id res chain seq x y z
N MET A 1 -0.66 -12.41 16.01
CA MET A 1 -0.87 -11.26 15.10
C MET A 1 -2.22 -11.44 14.43
N PRO A 2 -3.05 -10.40 14.26
CA PRO A 2 -4.29 -10.53 13.51
C PRO A 2 -3.99 -10.95 12.07
N PRO A 3 -4.89 -11.71 11.41
CA PRO A 3 -4.69 -12.12 10.03
C PRO A 3 -4.61 -10.91 9.10
N PRO A 4 -3.82 -10.98 8.01
CA PRO A 4 -3.76 -9.90 7.03
C PRO A 4 -5.11 -9.74 6.33
N ILE A 5 -5.42 -8.49 5.94
CA ILE A 5 -6.61 -8.16 5.14
C ILE A 5 -6.17 -8.02 3.68
N MET A 6 -6.72 -8.85 2.80
CA MET A 6 -6.47 -8.77 1.37
C MET A 6 -7.58 -7.97 0.69
N LEU A 7 -7.20 -6.97 -0.12
CA LEU A 7 -8.12 -6.18 -0.93
C LEU A 7 -8.02 -6.62 -2.41
N MET A 8 -9.08 -7.26 -2.89
CA MET A 8 -9.21 -7.82 -4.25
C MET A 8 -10.20 -7.02 -5.08
N GLY A 9 -10.17 -7.21 -6.41
CA GLY A 9 -11.16 -6.62 -7.32
C GLY A 9 -11.12 -7.29 -8.68
N CYS A 10 -12.21 -7.19 -9.44
CA CYS A 10 -12.45 -7.97 -10.65
C CYS A 10 -11.74 -7.45 -11.91
N SER A 11 -11.17 -6.24 -11.86
CA SER A 11 -10.45 -5.63 -12.97
C SER A 11 -9.26 -4.80 -12.49
N SER A 12 -8.35 -4.52 -13.41
CA SER A 12 -7.36 -3.44 -13.25
C SER A 12 -8.09 -2.09 -13.07
N ASP A 13 -7.44 -1.15 -12.38
CA ASP A 13 -7.97 0.21 -12.15
C ASP A 13 -9.31 0.35 -11.42
N ALA A 14 -9.84 -0.75 -10.87
CA ALA A 14 -11.01 -0.75 -9.97
C ALA A 14 -10.81 0.02 -8.63
N GLY A 15 -9.77 0.84 -8.48
CA GLY A 15 -9.54 1.65 -7.28
C GLY A 15 -8.88 0.93 -6.09
N LYS A 16 -8.53 -0.36 -6.23
CA LYS A 16 -7.91 -1.18 -5.16
C LYS A 16 -6.74 -0.48 -4.46
N SER A 17 -5.81 0.09 -5.23
CA SER A 17 -4.63 0.76 -4.67
C SER A 17 -5.00 1.98 -3.82
N PHE A 18 -5.97 2.79 -4.26
CA PHE A 18 -6.45 3.95 -3.52
C PHE A 18 -7.21 3.54 -2.25
N LEU A 19 -8.01 2.47 -2.32
CA LEU A 19 -8.72 1.95 -1.16
C LEU A 19 -7.73 1.46 -0.08
N VAL A 20 -6.68 0.74 -0.46
CA VAL A 20 -5.59 0.34 0.45
C VAL A 20 -4.93 1.58 1.08
N THR A 21 -4.61 2.61 0.28
CA THR A 21 -4.02 3.87 0.77
C THR A 21 -4.92 4.55 1.80
N ALA A 22 -6.22 4.67 1.52
CA ALA A 22 -7.20 5.27 2.42
C ALA A 22 -7.33 4.49 3.73
N LEU A 23 -7.38 3.15 3.65
CA LEU A 23 -7.45 2.28 4.83
C LEU A 23 -6.18 2.41 5.70
N CYS A 24 -5.00 2.42 5.06
CA CYS A 24 -3.72 2.62 5.76
C CYS A 24 -3.71 3.95 6.51
N ARG A 25 -4.09 5.07 5.86
CA ARG A 25 -4.18 6.38 6.51
C ARG A 25 -5.19 6.39 7.65
N HIS A 26 -6.37 5.82 7.43
CA HIS A 26 -7.44 5.77 8.44
C HIS A 26 -7.02 5.01 9.70
N LEU A 27 -6.37 3.85 9.53
CA LEU A 27 -5.87 3.02 10.63
C LEU A 27 -4.71 3.71 11.35
N ALA A 28 -3.75 4.26 10.61
CA ALA A 28 -2.63 5.00 11.18
C ALA A 28 -3.10 6.24 11.96
N ASN A 29 -4.14 6.95 11.49
CA ASN A 29 -4.75 8.07 12.22
C ASN A 29 -5.42 7.66 13.54
N ARG A 30 -5.80 6.39 13.69
CA ARG A 30 -6.32 5.81 14.95
C ARG A 30 -5.22 5.19 15.83
N GLY A 31 -3.95 5.46 15.53
CA GLY A 31 -2.82 4.91 16.28
C GLY A 31 -2.60 3.40 16.08
N ARG A 32 -3.23 2.78 15.06
CA ARG A 32 -3.00 1.38 14.72
C ARG A 32 -1.71 1.26 13.92
N ARG A 33 -0.85 0.30 14.26
CA ARG A 33 0.25 -0.12 13.37
C ARG A 33 -0.31 -0.91 12.21
N VAL A 34 -0.08 -0.42 10.99
CA VAL A 34 -0.50 -1.05 9.73
C VAL A 34 0.67 -0.97 8.76
N ALA A 35 0.85 -2.00 7.94
CA ALA A 35 1.84 -2.02 6.88
C ALA A 35 1.18 -2.53 5.59
N PRO A 36 1.34 -1.85 4.45
CA PRO A 36 0.82 -2.31 3.19
C PRO A 36 1.74 -3.36 2.57
N PHE A 37 1.15 -4.28 1.82
CA PHE A 37 1.89 -5.24 1.01
C PHE A 37 1.21 -5.40 -0.34
N LYS A 38 2.00 -5.35 -1.43
CA LYS A 38 1.51 -5.56 -2.78
C LYS A 38 2.04 -6.90 -3.30
N ALA A 39 1.18 -7.91 -3.35
CA ALA A 39 1.57 -9.28 -3.70
C ALA A 39 2.15 -9.42 -5.12
N GLN A 40 1.72 -8.55 -6.06
CA GLN A 40 2.24 -8.52 -7.42
C GLN A 40 2.38 -7.07 -7.88
N ASN A 41 3.57 -6.72 -8.37
CA ASN A 41 3.79 -5.46 -9.08
C ASN A 41 3.94 -5.75 -10.58
N MET A 42 2.97 -5.33 -11.39
CA MET A 42 3.03 -5.40 -12.85
C MET A 42 3.31 -4.02 -13.49
N SER A 43 3.59 -3.01 -12.67
CA SER A 43 3.86 -1.66 -13.16
C SER A 43 5.36 -1.39 -13.17
N ASN A 44 5.85 -0.85 -14.28
CA ASN A 44 7.20 -0.30 -14.40
C ASN A 44 7.32 1.10 -13.74
N ASN A 45 6.28 1.56 -13.04
CA ASN A 45 6.28 2.83 -12.32
C ASN A 45 6.81 2.62 -10.90
N ALA A 46 8.13 2.72 -10.75
CA ALA A 46 8.81 2.60 -9.47
C ALA A 46 8.92 3.95 -8.73
N ALA A 47 9.18 3.87 -7.42
CA ALA A 47 9.61 4.96 -6.57
C ALA A 47 10.80 4.50 -5.72
N VAL A 48 11.75 5.40 -5.50
CA VAL A 48 12.95 5.14 -4.71
C VAL A 48 12.62 5.29 -3.22
N THR A 49 13.03 4.31 -2.41
CA THR A 49 12.87 4.33 -0.96
C THR A 49 14.01 5.13 -0.29
N PRO A 50 13.87 5.54 0.99
CA PRO A 50 14.91 6.32 1.69
C PRO A 50 16.29 5.64 1.77
N ASP A 51 16.34 4.31 1.70
CA ASP A 51 17.55 3.48 1.67
C ASP A 51 18.07 3.19 0.24
N GLY A 52 17.48 3.82 -0.78
CA GLY A 52 17.93 3.72 -2.16
C GLY A 52 17.45 2.48 -2.93
N ALA A 53 16.61 1.64 -2.33
CA ALA A 53 15.93 0.57 -3.03
C ALA A 53 14.73 1.09 -3.85
N GLU A 54 14.09 0.20 -4.60
CA GLU A 54 12.92 0.54 -5.42
C GLU A 54 11.69 -0.30 -5.04
N ILE A 55 10.54 0.36 -4.98
CA ILE A 55 9.24 -0.30 -4.83
C ILE A 55 8.23 0.30 -5.81
N GLY A 56 7.14 -0.42 -6.11
CA GLY A 56 6.10 0.10 -6.99
C GLY A 56 5.48 1.39 -6.42
N ARG A 57 5.23 2.40 -7.27
CA ARG A 57 4.75 3.73 -6.83
C ARG A 57 3.43 3.68 -6.05
N ALA A 58 2.56 2.72 -6.38
CA ALA A 58 1.34 2.48 -5.61
C ALA A 58 1.65 2.00 -4.18
N GLN A 59 2.63 1.10 -4.01
CA GLN A 59 3.05 0.62 -2.70
C GLN A 59 3.78 1.71 -1.90
N TYR A 60 4.59 2.52 -2.56
CA TYR A 60 5.21 3.70 -1.96
C TYR A 60 4.17 4.67 -1.38
N LEU A 61 3.14 5.02 -2.16
CA LEU A 61 2.06 5.88 -1.68
C LEU A 61 1.30 5.26 -0.48
N GLN A 62 1.09 3.94 -0.50
CA GLN A 62 0.46 3.22 0.60
C GLN A 62 1.34 3.24 1.87
N ALA A 63 2.67 3.11 1.73
CA ALA A 63 3.62 3.16 2.83
C ALA A 63 3.60 4.55 3.51
N LEU A 64 3.63 5.62 2.71
CA LEU A 64 3.44 6.99 3.20
C LEU A 64 2.11 7.18 3.94
N ALA A 65 1.03 6.55 3.46
CA ALA A 65 -0.27 6.57 4.14
C ALA A 65 -0.25 5.83 5.48
N ALA A 66 0.47 4.72 5.56
CA ALA A 66 0.68 3.92 6.77
C ALA A 66 1.69 4.55 7.77
N ARG A 67 2.46 5.57 7.35
CA ARG A 67 3.60 6.14 8.11
C ARG A 67 4.70 5.09 8.39
N VAL A 68 5.02 4.29 7.38
CA VAL A 68 6.11 3.29 7.38
C VAL A 68 7.01 3.46 6.18
#